data_AF-A0A1Z9SD91-F1
#
_entry.id   AF-A0A1Z9SD91-F1
#
_cell.length_a   1.000
_cell.length_b   1.000
_cell.length_c   1.000
_cell.angle_alpha   90.00
_cell.angle_beta   90.00
_cell.angle_gamma   90.00
#
_symmetry.space_group_name_H-M   'P 1'
#
loop_
_entity.id
_entity.type
_entity.pdbx_description
1 polymer ?
#
loop_
_entity_poly.entity_id
_entity_poly.type
_entity_poly.pdbx_seq_one_letter_code
_entity_poly.pdbx_strand_id
1 'polypeptide(L)' 'MKKKEKKISYYFDFSEVLNYFFRKKDPKRKSNFSLTAMHTVNKLSILIFLLGVVVIIIRRIFS' A
#
# COMPACT_ATOMS: atom_id res chain seq x y z
N MET A 1 22.80 4.53 25.00
CA MET A 1 21.93 4.19 23.84
C MET A 1 20.65 3.54 24.34
N LYS A 2 19.49 4.20 24.23
CA LYS A 2 18.20 3.60 24.62
C LYS A 2 17.83 2.52 23.59
N LYS A 3 17.65 1.28 24.06
CA LYS A 3 17.25 0.12 23.27
C LYS A 3 15.85 0.40 22.71
N LYS A 4 15.74 0.64 21.40
CA LYS A 4 14.43 0.78 20.73
C LYS A 4 13.81 -0.62 20.70
N GLU A 5 12.96 -0.90 21.70
CA GLU A 5 12.04 -2.05 21.69
C GLU A 5 11.39 -2.10 20.30
N LYS A 6 11.64 -3.15 19.53
CA LYS A 6 11.08 -3.31 18.18
C LYS A 6 9.57 -3.50 18.33
N LYS A 7 8.83 -2.40 18.32
CA LYS A 7 7.37 -2.41 18.46
C LYS A 7 6.78 -3.21 17.31
N ILE A 8 6.08 -4.28 17.67
CA ILE A 8 5.33 -5.15 16.77
C ILE A 8 4.34 -4.33 15.92
N SER A 9 3.90 -3.17 16.43
CA SER A 9 3.03 -2.24 15.69
C SER A 9 3.64 -1.71 14.40
N TYR A 10 4.98 -1.68 14.26
CA TYR A 10 5.64 -1.28 13.02
C TYR A 10 5.31 -2.25 11.86
N TYR A 11 5.14 -3.54 12.16
CA TYR A 11 4.78 -4.54 11.15
C TYR A 11 3.30 -4.48 10.74
N PHE A 12 2.45 -3.92 11.59
CA PHE A 12 1.03 -3.69 11.30
C PHE A 12 0.72 -2.23 10.93
N ASP A 13 1.74 -1.45 10.59
CA ASP A 13 1.55 -0.05 10.22
C ASP A 13 1.06 0.07 8.76
N PHE A 14 -0.24 -0.12 8.57
CA PHE A 14 -0.91 0.08 7.28
C PHE A 14 -1.05 1.56 6.88
N SER A 15 -0.62 2.50 7.75
CA SER A 15 -0.69 3.93 7.46
C SER A 15 0.13 4.29 6.23
N GLU A 16 1.24 3.58 5.98
CA GLU A 16 2.13 3.84 4.86
C GLU A 16 1.50 3.46 3.51
N VAL A 17 0.80 2.32 3.44
CA VAL A 17 0.04 1.93 2.24
C VAL A 17 -1.17 2.83 2.02
N LEU A 18 -1.92 3.18 3.06
CA LEU A 18 -3.03 4.15 2.94
C LEU A 18 -2.53 5.50 2.45
N ASN A 19 -1.46 6.04 3.05
CA ASN A 19 -0.84 7.28 2.61
C ASN A 19 -0.32 7.16 1.17
N TYR A 20 0.17 6.00 0.72
CA TYR A 20 0.57 5.77 -0.67
C TYR A 20 -0.60 5.91 -1.65
N PHE A 21 -1.80 5.43 -1.29
CA PHE A 21 -3.01 5.59 -2.10
C PHE A 21 -3.55 7.03 -2.07
N PHE A 22 -3.61 7.67 -0.90
CA PHE A 22 -4.12 9.04 -0.71
C PHE A 22 -3.10 10.15 -0.91
N ARG A 23 -1.86 9.84 -1.33
CA ARG A 23 -0.80 10.83 -1.54
C ARG A 23 -1.23 11.91 -2.53
N LYS A 24 -1.34 13.16 -2.05
CA LYS A 24 -1.66 14.33 -2.89
C LYS A 24 -0.71 14.43 -4.09
N LYS A 25 -1.29 14.83 -5.23
CA LYS A 25 -0.54 15.14 -6.44
C LYS A 25 0.16 16.47 -6.25
N ASP A 26 1.49 16.44 -6.18
CA ASP A 26 2.31 17.65 -6.17
C ASP A 26 2.17 18.34 -7.54
N PRO A 27 1.84 19.64 -7.60
CA PRO A 27 1.64 20.37 -8.85
C PRO A 27 2.95 20.70 -9.59
N LYS A 28 4.13 20.62 -8.96
CA LYS A 28 5.41 20.99 -9.60
C LYS A 28 6.10 19.85 -10.37
N ARG A 29 5.58 18.62 -10.30
CA ARG A 29 6.22 17.45 -10.92
C ARG A 29 5.86 17.31 -12.39
N LYS A 30 6.87 17.27 -13.26
CA LYS A 30 6.71 16.97 -14.69
C LYS A 30 6.04 15.61 -14.85
N SER A 31 4.81 15.60 -15.36
CA SER A 31 4.07 14.36 -15.60
C SER A 31 4.46 13.79 -16.97
N ASN A 32 5.29 12.74 -16.96
CA ASN A 32 5.46 11.89 -18.13
C ASN A 32 4.40 10.77 -18.08
N PHE A 33 3.83 10.42 -19.23
CA PHE A 33 2.83 9.35 -19.34
C PHE A 33 3.38 8.02 -18.81
N SER A 34 4.62 7.66 -19.18
CA SER A 34 5.29 6.43 -18.73
C SER A 34 5.46 6.35 -17.21
N LEU A 35 5.85 7.45 -16.55
CA LEU A 35 6.00 7.50 -15.08
C LEU A 35 4.64 7.40 -14.38
N THR A 36 3.62 8.03 -14.95
CA THR A 36 2.25 7.95 -14.41
C THR A 36 1.71 6.54 -14.55
N ALA A 37 1.88 5.91 -15.72
CA ALA A 37 1.48 4.53 -15.97
C ALA A 37 2.20 3.55 -15.02
N MET A 38 3.52 3.70 -14.83
CA MET A 38 4.29 2.86 -13.90
C MET A 38 3.75 2.94 -12.47
N HIS A 39 3.43 4.15 -11.98
CA HIS A 39 2.83 4.32 -10.65
C HIS A 39 1.39 3.79 -10.57
N THR A 40 0.59 3.95 -11.62
CA THR A 40 -0.77 3.42 -11.68
C THR A 40 -0.78 1.90 -11.66
N VAL A 41 0.05 1.26 -12.48
CA VAL A 41 0.20 -0.20 -12.51
C VAL A 41 0.66 -0.70 -11.14
N ASN A 42 1.65 -0.06 -10.52
CA ASN A 42 2.13 -0.47 -9.20
C ASN A 42 1.06 -0.35 -8.11
N LYS A 43 0.26 0.72 -8.11
CA LYS A 43 -0.91 0.88 -7.21
C LYS A 43 -1.97 -0.19 -7.47
N LEU A 44 -2.25 -0.51 -8.74
CA LEU A 44 -3.23 -1.50 -9.13
C LEU A 44 -2.81 -2.92 -8.70
N SER A 45 -1.54 -3.27 -8.84
CA SER A 45 -0.99 -4.56 -8.40
C SER A 45 -1.20 -4.78 -6.89
N ILE A 46 -0.91 -3.77 -6.07
CA ILE A 46 -1.11 -3.83 -4.61
C ILE A 46 -2.60 -4.00 -4.28
N LEU A 47 -3.49 -3.30 -5.01
CA LEU A 47 -4.93 -3.37 -4.80
C LEU A 47 -5.48 -4.77 -5.11
N ILE A 48 -5.13 -5.34 -6.26
CA ILE A 48 -5.58 -6.69 -6.66
C ILE A 48 -5.02 -7.75 -5.70
N PHE A 49 -3.77 -7.62 -5.29
CA PHE A 49 -3.16 -8.51 -4.30
C PHE A 49 -3.92 -8.48 -2.96
N LEU A 50 -4.20 -7.29 -2.43
CA LEU A 50 -4.97 -7.13 -1.19
C LEU A 50 -6.37 -7.73 -1.30
N LEU A 51 -7.07 -7.50 -2.42
CA LEU A 51 -8.38 -8.11 -2.66
C LEU A 51 -8.30 -9.64 -2.67
N GLY A 52 -7.30 -10.22 -3.33
CA GLY A 52 -7.08 -11.66 -3.35
C GLY A 52 -6.85 -12.24 -1.95
N VAL A 53 -6.01 -11.58 -1.14
CA VAL A 53 -5.76 -11.96 0.26
C VAL A 53 -7.05 -11.89 1.08
N VAL A 54 -7.81 -10.80 0.96
CA VAL A 54 -9.10 -10.63 1.66
C VAL A 54 -10.09 -11.73 1.26
N VAL A 55 -10.21 -12.05 -0.04
CA VAL A 55 -11.10 -13.12 -0.53
C VAL A 55 -10.70 -14.48 0.04
N ILE A 56 -9.40 -14.80 0.07
CA ILE A 56 -8.91 -16.06 0.64
C ILE A 56 -9.23 -16.13 2.15
N ILE A 57 -9.00 -15.05 2.89
CA ILE A 57 -9.31 -14.98 4.33
C ILE A 57 -10.80 -15.15 4.58
N ILE A 58 -11.65 -14.41 3.86
CA ILE A 58 -13.11 -14.52 3.97
C ILE A 58 -13.54 -15.95 3.65
N ARG A 59 -13.06 -16.51 2.53
CA ARG A 59 -13.38 -17.89 2.16
C ARG A 59 -12.92 -18.89 3.21
N ARG A 60 -11.79 -18.68 3.88
CA ARG A 60 -11.29 -19.57 4.93
C ARG A 60 -12.08 -19.47 6.25
N ILE A 61 -12.65 -18.31 6.55
CA ILE A 61 -13.38 -18.06 7.80
C ILE A 61 -14.88 -18.38 7.66
N PHE A 62 -15.46 -18.13 6.49
CA PHE A 62 -16.90 -18.29 6.24
C PHE A 62 -17.27 -19.57 5.45
N SER A 63 -16.31 -20.34 4.95
CA SER A 63 -16.51 -21.66 4.31
C SER A 63 -15.81 -22.76 5.08
#